data_AF-S5SY44-F1
#
_entry.id   AF-S5SY44-F1
#
_cell.length_a   1.000
_cell.length_b   1.000
_cell.length_c   1.000
_cell.angle_alpha   90.00
_cell.angle_beta   90.00
_cell.angle_gamma   90.00
#
_symmetry.space_group_name_H-M   'P 1'
#
loop_
_entity.id
_entity.type
_entity.pdbx_description
1 polymer ?
#
loop_
_entity_poly.entity_id
_entity_poly.type
_entity_poly.pdbx_seq_one_letter_code
_entity_poly.pdbx_strand_id
1 'polypeptide(L)'
;MTTAQILPLTDLSACCSLGTGPLDDGEADRYAALFKVLAEPVRLQILSQLAAGGCGPVSVNELTDMVGLSQPTISHHLKRLTEAGLLERTREGRSVIHRVKPELFAELRTVLQIG
;
A
#
# COMPACT_ATOMS: atom_id res chain seq x y z
N MET A 1 12.74 -12.09 16.49
CA MET A 1 11.81 -11.20 17.21
C MET A 1 12.23 -9.78 16.88
N THR A 2 11.69 -9.21 15.81
CA THR A 2 12.08 -7.88 15.33
C THR A 2 11.08 -6.89 15.88
N THR A 3 11.50 -6.14 16.88
CA THR A 3 10.70 -5.08 17.53
C THR A 3 10.31 -4.05 16.48
N ALA A 4 9.01 -3.85 16.28
CA ALA A 4 8.49 -2.68 15.57
C ALA A 4 8.88 -1.46 16.41
N GLN A 5 9.96 -0.78 16.02
CA GLN A 5 10.42 0.41 16.71
C GLN A 5 9.51 1.56 16.28
N ILE A 6 8.47 1.80 17.07
CA ILE A 6 7.63 2.99 16.96
C ILE A 6 8.54 4.18 17.28
N LEU A 7 8.82 5.02 16.29
CA LEU A 7 9.56 6.26 16.46
C LEU A 7 8.81 7.14 17.48
N PRO A 8 9.52 7.81 18.41
CA PRO A 8 8.89 8.60 19.44
C PRO A 8 8.20 9.81 18.80
N LEU A 9 6.88 9.91 19.01
CA LEU A 9 6.06 11.08 18.65
C LEU A 9 6.46 12.24 19.57
N THR A 10 7.60 12.86 19.28
CA THR A 10 8.11 13.99 20.07
C THR A 10 7.94 15.27 19.27
N ASP A 11 7.08 16.12 19.83
CA ASP A 11 6.78 17.52 19.49
C ASP A 11 5.64 17.83 18.51
N LEU A 12 4.41 17.44 18.89
CA LEU A 12 3.12 17.76 18.24
C LEU A 12 2.77 19.27 18.19
N SER A 13 3.67 20.18 18.55
CA SER A 13 3.35 21.59 18.77
C SER A 13 3.75 22.55 17.63
N ALA A 14 4.39 22.05 16.57
CA ALA A 14 4.76 22.85 15.41
C ALA A 14 4.12 22.29 14.12
N CYS A 15 2.93 22.82 13.78
CA CYS A 15 2.21 22.64 12.52
C CYS A 15 1.52 21.27 12.29
N CYS A 16 0.41 21.05 12.99
CA CYS A 16 -0.52 19.93 12.74
C CYS A 16 -1.32 20.12 11.43
N SER A 17 -0.69 19.95 10.26
CA SER A 17 -1.38 19.84 8.97
C SER A 17 -1.22 18.45 8.36
N LEU A 18 -2.21 18.01 7.59
CA LEU A 18 -2.09 16.84 6.71
C LEU A 18 -1.15 17.21 5.54
N GLY A 19 0.17 17.05 5.73
CA GLY A 19 1.19 17.46 4.77
C GLY A 19 1.71 18.89 4.98
N THR A 20 2.08 19.59 3.91
CA THR A 20 2.73 20.92 3.95
C THR A 20 1.76 22.10 4.15
N GLY A 21 0.46 21.84 4.35
CA GLY A 21 -0.59 22.82 4.55
C GLY A 21 -1.99 22.18 4.49
N PRO A 22 -3.08 22.97 4.57
CA PRO A 22 -4.43 22.45 4.29
C PRO A 22 -4.55 21.93 2.87
N LEU A 23 -5.15 20.75 2.70
CA LEU A 23 -5.43 20.16 1.39
C LEU A 23 -6.57 20.90 0.70
N ASP A 24 -6.47 21.08 -0.61
CA ASP A 24 -7.61 21.51 -1.42
C ASP A 24 -8.60 20.36 -1.69
N ASP A 25 -9.77 20.67 -2.26
CA ASP A 25 -10.83 19.69 -2.53
C ASP A 25 -10.34 18.54 -3.45
N GLY A 26 -9.49 18.86 -4.44
CA GLY A 26 -8.98 17.87 -5.40
C GLY A 26 -7.95 16.93 -4.77
N GLU A 27 -7.07 17.48 -3.94
CA GLU A 27 -6.11 16.69 -3.14
C GLU A 27 -6.85 15.79 -2.15
N ALA A 28 -7.84 16.33 -1.44
CA ALA A 28 -8.65 15.58 -0.49
C ALA A 28 -9.36 14.40 -1.15
N ASP A 29 -10.03 14.62 -2.30
CA ASP A 29 -10.69 13.57 -3.08
C ASP A 29 -9.71 12.49 -3.56
N ARG A 30 -8.54 12.91 -4.05
CA ARG A 30 -7.50 11.99 -4.52
C ARG A 30 -6.98 11.10 -3.40
N TYR A 31 -6.62 11.67 -2.25
CA TYR A 31 -6.12 10.91 -1.11
C TYR A 31 -7.21 10.04 -0.49
N ALA A 32 -8.45 10.53 -0.40
CA ALA A 32 -9.59 9.73 0.05
C ALA A 32 -9.80 8.50 -0.85
N ALA A 33 -9.68 8.64 -2.17
CA ALA A 33 -9.76 7.50 -3.10
C ALA A 33 -8.64 6.48 -2.87
N LEU A 34 -7.40 6.93 -2.64
CA LEU A 34 -6.27 6.05 -2.33
C LEU A 34 -6.45 5.35 -0.97
N PHE A 35 -6.86 6.07 0.07
CA PHE A 35 -7.15 5.48 1.38
C PHE A 35 -8.30 4.49 1.31
N LYS A 36 -9.34 4.74 0.51
CA LYS A 36 -10.42 3.78 0.26
C LYS A 36 -9.93 2.49 -0.39
N VAL A 37 -8.93 2.58 -1.26
CA VAL A 37 -8.24 1.37 -1.77
C VAL A 37 -7.50 0.69 -0.62
N LEU A 38 -6.77 1.39 0.24
CA LEU A 38 -6.09 0.73 1.36
C LEU A 38 -7.03 0.19 2.45
N ALA A 39 -8.24 0.73 2.58
CA ALA A 39 -9.23 0.39 3.61
C ALA A 39 -9.95 -0.95 3.35
N GLU A 40 -9.23 -1.99 2.96
CA GLU A 40 -9.76 -3.34 2.83
C GLU A 40 -8.77 -4.36 3.42
N PRO A 41 -9.23 -5.23 4.33
CA PRO A 41 -8.34 -6.12 5.08
C PRO A 41 -7.43 -6.99 4.23
N VAL A 42 -7.96 -7.61 3.17
CA VAL A 42 -7.19 -8.53 2.32
C VAL A 42 -6.11 -7.77 1.55
N ARG A 43 -6.38 -6.55 1.08
CA ARG A 43 -5.36 -5.70 0.45
C ARG A 43 -4.23 -5.33 1.41
N LEU A 44 -4.55 -5.03 2.67
CA LEU A 44 -3.52 -4.80 3.68
C LEU A 44 -2.70 -6.06 3.98
N GLN A 45 -3.34 -7.23 4.03
CA GLN A 45 -2.65 -8.52 4.20
C GLN A 45 -1.71 -8.81 3.01
N ILE A 46 -2.17 -8.63 1.78
CA ILE A 46 -1.34 -8.77 0.57
C ILE A 46 -0.12 -7.85 0.64
N LEU A 47 -0.33 -6.56 0.91
CA LEU A 47 0.77 -5.59 1.03
C LEU A 47 1.73 -5.94 2.17
N SER A 48 1.22 -6.44 3.30
CA SER A 48 2.03 -6.91 4.42
C SER A 48 2.90 -8.11 4.04
N GLN A 49 2.36 -9.08 3.29
CA GLN A 49 3.14 -10.24 2.82
C GLN A 49 4.22 -9.81 1.82
N LEU A 50 3.88 -8.92 0.88
CA LEU A 50 4.86 -8.34 -0.05
C LEU A 50 5.99 -7.63 0.71
N ALA A 51 5.65 -6.83 1.73
CA ALA A 51 6.65 -6.14 2.56
C ALA A 51 7.53 -7.12 3.35
N ALA A 52 6.96 -8.17 3.92
CA ALA A 52 7.71 -9.21 4.62
C ALA A 52 8.69 -9.96 3.70
N GLY A 53 8.33 -10.12 2.43
CA GLY A 53 9.19 -10.63 1.37
C GLY A 53 10.20 -9.63 0.79
N GLY A 54 10.38 -8.46 1.43
CA GLY A 54 11.32 -7.43 0.96
C GLY A 54 10.85 -6.64 -0.26
N CYS A 55 9.54 -6.60 -0.51
CA CYS A 55 8.92 -5.95 -1.67
C CYS A 55 9.40 -6.50 -3.03
N GLY A 56 9.89 -7.75 -3.05
CA GLY A 56 10.29 -8.43 -4.27
C GLY A 56 9.13 -8.74 -5.23
N PRO A 57 9.42 -9.15 -6.47
CA PRO A 57 8.42 -9.67 -7.40
C PRO A 57 7.72 -10.92 -6.83
N VAL A 58 6.40 -10.95 -6.89
CA VAL A 58 5.60 -12.11 -6.45
C VAL A 58 4.50 -12.42 -7.46
N SER A 59 4.28 -13.70 -7.75
CA SER A 59 3.20 -14.15 -8.62
C SER A 59 1.85 -14.26 -7.88
N VAL A 60 0.77 -14.30 -8.66
CA VAL A 60 -0.59 -14.50 -8.12
C VAL A 60 -0.71 -15.81 -7.34
N ASN A 61 -0.05 -16.88 -7.80
CA ASN A 61 -0.12 -18.18 -7.14
C ASN A 61 0.57 -18.15 -5.77
N GLU A 62 1.76 -17.55 -5.69
CA GLU A 62 2.46 -17.39 -4.41
C GLU A 62 1.64 -16.56 -3.40
N LEU A 63 0.96 -15.50 -3.85
CA LEU A 63 0.06 -14.72 -2.99
C LEU A 63 -1.19 -15.50 -2.57
N THR A 64 -1.71 -16.35 -3.44
CA THR A 64 -2.83 -17.27 -3.12
C THR A 64 -2.44 -18.19 -1.97
N ASP A 65 -1.24 -18.77 -2.05
CA ASP A 65 -0.71 -19.67 -1.02
C ASP A 65 -0.40 -18.92 0.29
N MET A 66 0.20 -17.72 0.22
CA MET A 66 0.58 -16.93 1.39
C MET A 66 -0.60 -16.32 2.16
N VAL A 67 -1.69 -15.96 1.47
CA VAL A 67 -2.85 -15.31 2.09
C VAL A 67 -3.95 -16.34 2.42
N GLY A 68 -3.94 -17.51 1.76
CA GLY A 68 -4.90 -18.59 2.01
C GLY A 68 -6.30 -18.31 1.45
N LEU A 69 -6.39 -17.48 0.42
CA LEU A 69 -7.64 -17.15 -0.28
C LEU A 69 -7.64 -17.71 -1.70
N SER A 70 -8.81 -17.76 -2.33
CA SER A 70 -8.92 -18.25 -3.70
C SER A 70 -8.19 -17.32 -4.69
N GLN A 71 -7.66 -17.91 -5.77
CA GLN A 71 -6.97 -17.16 -6.83
C GLN A 71 -7.85 -16.07 -7.49
N PRO A 72 -9.16 -16.28 -7.74
CA PRO A 72 -10.06 -15.19 -8.19
C PRO A 72 -10.15 -14.03 -7.21
N THR A 73 -10.22 -14.31 -5.90
CA THR A 73 -10.24 -13.29 -4.85
C THR A 73 -8.94 -12.48 -4.87
N ILE A 74 -7.79 -13.15 -4.81
CA ILE A 74 -6.47 -12.49 -4.86
C ILE A 74 -6.31 -11.66 -6.13
N SER A 75 -6.69 -12.21 -7.29
CA SER A 75 -6.62 -11.49 -8.57
C SER A 75 -7.48 -10.22 -8.57
N HIS A 76 -8.66 -10.25 -7.94
CA HIS A 76 -9.49 -9.07 -7.76
C HIS A 76 -8.77 -7.99 -6.94
N HIS A 77 -8.23 -8.33 -5.77
CA HIS A 77 -7.52 -7.37 -4.92
C HIS A 77 -6.26 -6.81 -5.61
N LEU A 78 -5.49 -7.65 -6.29
CA LEU A 78 -4.32 -7.23 -7.06
C LEU A 78 -4.68 -6.28 -8.19
N LYS A 79 -5.77 -6.54 -8.92
CA LYS A 79 -6.28 -5.63 -9.94
C LYS A 79 -6.59 -4.25 -9.35
N ARG A 80 -7.30 -4.20 -8.21
CA ARG A 80 -7.65 -2.93 -7.55
C ARG A 80 -6.43 -2.15 -7.07
N LEU A 81 -5.42 -2.85 -6.52
CA LEU A 81 -4.16 -2.24 -6.11
C LEU A 81 -3.36 -1.72 -7.31
N THR A 82 -3.33 -2.46 -8.43
CA THR A 82 -2.68 -2.03 -9.67
C THR A 82 -3.40 -0.84 -10.32
N GLU A 83 -4.74 -0.84 -10.36
CA GLU A 83 -5.53 0.30 -10.87
C GLU A 83 -5.29 1.58 -10.06
N ALA A 84 -5.06 1.45 -8.75
CA ALA A 84 -4.70 2.55 -7.86
C ALA A 84 -3.24 3.00 -7.99
N GLY A 85 -2.42 2.31 -8.81
CA GLY A 85 -1.00 2.60 -8.99
C GLY A 85 -0.10 2.15 -7.84
N LEU A 86 -0.62 1.42 -6.85
CA LEU A 86 0.14 0.93 -5.69
C LEU A 86 1.01 -0.29 -6.04
N LEU A 87 0.61 -1.03 -7.07
CA LEU A 87 1.37 -2.14 -7.62
C LEU A 87 1.57 -1.94 -9.12
N GLU A 88 2.69 -2.41 -9.64
CA GLU A 88 2.84 -2.70 -11.06
C GLU A 88 2.67 -4.20 -11.32
N ARG A 89 2.38 -4.53 -12.58
CA ARG A 89 2.33 -5.93 -13.03
C ARG A 89 3.13 -6.11 -14.31
N THR A 90 3.87 -7.19 -14.41
CA THR A 90 4.63 -7.57 -15.59
C THR A 90 4.34 -9.02 -15.92
N ARG A 91 4.20 -9.34 -17.21
CA ARG A 91 4.06 -10.73 -17.65
C ARG A 91 5.44 -11.33 -17.86
N GLU A 92 5.77 -12.37 -17.11
CA GLU A 92 7.03 -13.11 -17.21
C GLU A 92 6.69 -14.55 -17.64
N GLY A 93 6.86 -14.83 -18.93
CA GLY A 93 6.45 -16.09 -19.55
C GLY A 93 4.94 -16.35 -19.43
N ARG A 94 4.58 -17.37 -18.64
CA ARG A 94 3.18 -17.79 -18.40
C ARG A 94 2.57 -17.14 -17.16
N SER A 95 3.37 -16.49 -16.32
CA SER A 95 2.95 -15.93 -15.05
C SER A 95 2.85 -14.41 -15.11
N VAL A 96 1.97 -13.84 -14.29
CA VAL A 96 1.93 -12.40 -14.03
C VAL A 96 2.58 -12.16 -12.67
N ILE A 97 3.57 -11.29 -12.67
CA ILE A 97 4.35 -10.89 -11.51
C ILE A 97 3.89 -9.50 -11.08
N HIS A 98 3.73 -9.31 -9.77
CA HIS A 98 3.35 -8.05 -9.15
C HIS A 98 4.52 -7.50 -8.33
N ARG A 99 4.71 -6.18 -8.38
CA ARG A 99 5.72 -5.46 -7.58
C ARG A 99 5.11 -4.24 -6.93
N VAL A 100 5.56 -3.91 -5.73
CA VAL A 100 5.15 -2.71 -5.00
C VAL A 100 5.75 -1.48 -5.67
N LYS A 101 4.93 -0.44 -5.89
CA LYS A 101 5.39 0.86 -6.36
C LYS A 101 5.60 1.80 -5.16
N PRO A 102 6.84 2.07 -4.73
CA PRO A 102 7.11 2.78 -3.48
C PRO A 102 6.70 4.25 -3.51
N GLU A 103 6.53 4.85 -4.68
CA GLU A 103 6.32 6.30 -4.86
C GLU A 103 5.02 6.77 -4.20
N LEU A 104 3.89 6.09 -4.46
CA LEU A 104 2.61 6.46 -3.86
C LEU A 104 2.59 6.22 -2.35
N PHE A 105 3.31 5.20 -1.84
CA PHE A 105 3.41 5.01 -0.40
C PHE A 105 4.24 6.11 0.27
N ALA A 106 5.25 6.65 -0.41
CA ALA A 106 6.00 7.80 0.09
C ALA A 106 5.10 9.04 0.18
N GLU A 107 4.30 9.29 -0.84
CA GLU A 107 3.34 10.39 -0.86
C GLU A 107 2.28 10.27 0.25
N LEU A 108 1.67 9.08 0.40
CA LEU A 108 0.70 8.83 1.46
C LEU A 108 1.30 8.97 2.87
N ARG A 109 2.58 8.61 3.06
CA ARG A 109 3.27 8.86 4.32
C ARG A 109 3.39 10.36 4.59
N THR A 110 3.78 11.15 3.60
CA THR A 110 3.88 12.62 3.74
C THR A 110 2.56 13.25 4.16
N VAL A 111 1.44 12.83 3.57
CA VAL A 111 0.11 13.34 3.94
C VAL A 111 -0.26 13.00 5.38
N LEU A 112 0.17 11.82 5.87
CA LEU A 112 -0.11 11.34 7.23
C LEU A 112 0.97 11.71 8.26
N GLN A 113 1.95 12.54 7.89
CA GLN A 113 2.92 13.11 8.83
C GLN A 113 2.25 14.22 9.65
N ILE A 114 1.36 13.83 10.55
CA ILE A 114 0.87 14.68 11.62
C ILE A 114 1.81 14.44 12.81
N GLY A 115 2.75 15.36 13.03
CA GLY A 115 3.76 15.24 14.07
C GLY A 115 4.87 16.25 13.90
#